data_AF-A0A662JU12-F1
#
_entry.id   AF-A0A662JU12-F1
#
_cell.length_a   1.000
_cell.length_b   1.000
_cell.length_c   1.000
_cell.angle_alpha   90.00
_cell.angle_beta   90.00
_cell.angle_gamma   90.00
#
_symmetry.space_group_name_H-M   'P 1'
#
loop_
_entity.id
_entity.type
_entity.pdbx_description
1 polymer ?
#
loop_
_entity_poly.entity_id
_entity_poly.type
_entity_poly.pdbx_seq_one_letter_code
_entity_poly.pdbx_strand_id
1 'polypeptide(L)'
;MGVSSVRLVPAPADGILPDGFFVTSNRRTWIKLKGEEIEVKDIRMDCCIVVDEDKKLAICMEPRKVKKGMLVVVGKEGVREEGLFRFMKEQISPERPAYVAIEEIARKMLEIKRKG
;
A
#
# COMPACT_ATOMS: atom_id res chain seq x y z
N MET A 1 -16.98 17.79 7.62
CA MET A 1 -15.71 17.47 8.29
C MET A 1 -14.67 17.22 7.20
N GLY A 2 -13.72 18.14 7.03
CA GLY A 2 -12.70 18.03 5.99
C GLY A 2 -11.81 16.82 6.25
N VAL A 3 -11.64 15.94 5.25
CA VAL A 3 -10.73 14.79 5.35
C VAL A 3 -9.30 15.33 5.49
N SER A 4 -8.65 15.05 6.61
CA SER A 4 -7.31 15.55 6.94
C SER A 4 -6.26 15.09 5.93
N SER A 5 -5.34 15.99 5.56
CA SER A 5 -4.16 15.68 4.74
C SER A 5 -3.17 14.84 5.54
N VAL A 6 -2.36 14.03 4.86
CA VAL A 6 -1.27 13.29 5.49
C VAL A 6 -0.28 14.24 6.15
N ARG A 7 0.29 13.80 7.26
CA ARG A 7 1.41 14.47 7.93
C ARG A 7 2.72 13.93 7.37
N LEU A 8 3.62 14.84 7.01
CA LEU A 8 4.92 14.53 6.44
C LEU A 8 6.02 14.99 7.40
N VAL A 9 7.01 14.12 7.63
CA VAL A 9 8.16 14.43 8.47
C VAL A 9 9.43 14.06 7.69
N PRO A 10 10.45 14.92 7.64
CA PRO A 10 11.71 14.59 6.99
C PRO A 10 12.42 13.46 7.74
N ALA A 11 12.99 12.52 7.01
CA ALA A 11 13.84 11.48 7.56
C ALA A 11 15.06 12.10 8.27
N PRO A 12 15.34 11.75 9.53
CA PRO A 12 16.42 12.38 10.31
C PRO A 12 17.83 12.06 9.80
N ALA A 13 18.01 10.88 9.20
CA ALA A 13 19.27 10.44 8.60
C ALA A 13 19.02 9.36 7.53
N ASP A 14 20.07 9.00 6.80
CA ASP A 14 20.03 7.90 5.82
C ASP A 14 19.65 6.58 6.50
N GLY A 15 18.65 5.90 5.97
CA GLY A 15 18.14 4.64 6.49
C GLY A 15 17.32 4.76 7.79
N ILE A 16 17.14 5.96 8.34
CA ILE A 16 16.39 6.20 9.58
C ILE A 16 15.04 6.84 9.25
N LEU A 17 13.96 6.23 9.72
CA LEU A 17 12.60 6.73 9.55
C LEU A 17 12.22 7.66 10.71
N PRO A 18 11.35 8.65 10.47
CA PRO A 18 10.80 9.45 11.56
C PRO A 18 9.91 8.62 12.47
N ASP A 19 9.77 9.07 13.72
CA ASP A 19 8.90 8.42 14.69
C ASP A 19 7.43 8.43 14.21
N GLY A 20 6.71 7.34 14.46
CA GLY A 20 5.31 7.20 14.05
C GLY A 20 5.08 7.12 12.54
N PHE A 21 6.08 6.75 11.73
CA PHE A 21 5.90 6.51 10.30
C PHE A 21 4.80 5.48 10.01
N PHE A 22 4.08 5.67 8.90
CA PHE A 22 3.09 4.70 8.45
C PHE A 22 3.77 3.46 7.88
N VAL A 23 3.42 2.29 8.41
CA VAL A 23 3.88 0.99 7.90
C VAL A 23 2.87 0.47 6.89
N THR A 24 3.33 0.21 5.67
CA THR A 24 2.47 -0.27 4.57
C THR A 24 2.09 -1.74 4.72
N SER A 25 0.88 -2.09 4.26
CA SER A 25 0.49 -3.47 3.99
C SER A 25 0.78 -3.85 2.53
N ASN A 26 0.25 -4.99 2.07
CA ASN A 26 0.28 -5.41 0.66
C ASN A 26 -0.93 -4.89 -0.16
N ARG A 27 -1.76 -4.01 0.41
CA ARG A 27 -2.98 -3.50 -0.22
C ARG A 27 -2.70 -2.23 -0.99
N ARG A 28 -3.44 -2.01 -2.07
CA ARG A 28 -3.38 -0.75 -2.82
C ARG A 28 -3.72 0.41 -1.88
N THR A 29 -2.89 1.44 -1.89
CA THR A 29 -2.91 2.52 -0.89
C THR A 29 -2.98 3.88 -1.59
N TRP A 30 -3.75 4.79 -1.02
CA TRP A 30 -3.85 6.19 -1.41
C TRP A 30 -3.55 7.09 -0.23
N ILE A 31 -2.93 8.23 -0.50
CA ILE A 31 -2.71 9.29 0.48
C ILE A 31 -3.44 10.55 0.05
N LYS A 32 -3.94 11.33 1.01
CA LYS A 32 -4.51 12.64 0.76
C LYS A 32 -3.46 13.72 1.01
N LEU A 33 -3.00 14.39 -0.03
CA LEU A 33 -2.01 15.47 0.05
C LEU A 33 -2.63 16.77 -0.44
N LYS A 34 -2.70 17.79 0.43
CA LYS A 34 -3.21 19.14 0.07
C LYS A 34 -4.61 19.12 -0.58
N GLY A 35 -5.45 18.17 -0.19
CA GLY A 35 -6.80 18.01 -0.71
C GLY A 35 -6.94 17.02 -1.87
N GLU A 36 -5.84 16.62 -2.50
CA GLU A 36 -5.81 15.66 -3.61
C GLU A 36 -5.52 14.25 -3.12
N GLU A 37 -6.12 13.24 -3.76
CA GLU A 37 -5.80 11.84 -3.51
C GLU A 37 -4.72 11.35 -4.50
N ILE A 38 -3.62 10.85 -3.95
CA ILE A 38 -2.48 10.34 -4.72
C ILE A 38 -2.34 8.84 -4.42
N GLU A 39 -2.26 8.04 -5.48
CA GLU A 39 -1.99 6.61 -5.35
C GLU A 39 -0.51 6.36 -5.00
N VAL A 40 -0.26 5.53 -4.00
CA VAL A 40 1.09 5.09 -3.63
C VAL A 40 1.56 4.03 -4.62
N LYS A 41 2.68 4.30 -5.29
CA LYS A 41 3.31 3.37 -6.23
C LYS A 41 4.18 2.32 -5.52
N ASP A 42 4.41 1.21 -6.21
CA ASP A 42 5.30 0.10 -5.80
C ASP A 42 4.97 -0.53 -4.44
N ILE A 43 3.67 -0.61 -4.12
CA ILE A 43 3.21 -1.02 -2.79
C ILE A 43 3.73 -2.41 -2.40
N ARG A 44 4.32 -2.47 -1.21
CA ARG A 44 4.89 -3.66 -0.59
C ARG A 44 4.64 -3.59 0.90
N MET A 45 4.56 -4.75 1.54
CA MET A 45 4.42 -4.85 2.99
C MET A 45 5.71 -4.40 3.69
N ASP A 46 5.57 -3.94 4.94
CA ASP A 46 6.68 -3.58 5.85
C ASP A 46 7.62 -2.48 5.31
N CYS A 47 7.05 -1.53 4.57
CA CYS A 47 7.75 -0.38 4.02
C CYS A 47 7.17 0.93 4.56
N CYS A 48 7.80 2.05 4.21
CA CYS A 48 7.30 3.40 4.47
C CYS A 48 6.78 4.05 3.18
N ILE A 49 6.04 5.15 3.30
CA ILE A 49 5.60 5.95 2.15
C ILE A 49 6.42 7.24 2.10
N VAL A 50 7.17 7.43 1.02
CA VAL A 50 7.92 8.67 0.74
C VAL A 50 7.13 9.52 -0.25
N VAL A 51 7.10 10.82 -0.01
CA VAL A 51 6.36 11.79 -0.81
C VAL A 51 7.29 12.84 -1.40
N ASP A 52 7.16 13.07 -2.71
CA ASP A 52 7.73 14.21 -3.42
C ASP A 52 6.58 15.20 -3.67
N GLU A 53 6.53 16.28 -2.88
CA GLU A 53 5.43 17.25 -2.93
C GLU A 53 5.39 18.03 -4.25
N ASP A 54 6.55 18.35 -4.82
CA ASP A 54 6.67 19.09 -6.07
C ASP A 54 6.13 18.27 -7.25
N LYS A 55 6.41 16.96 -7.26
CA LYS A 55 5.94 16.05 -8.31
C LYS A 55 4.58 15.42 -8.02
N LYS A 56 3.99 15.68 -6.85
CA LYS A 56 2.78 15.01 -6.36
C LYS A 56 2.87 13.49 -6.47
N LEU A 57 4.01 12.94 -6.05
CA LEU A 57 4.31 11.52 -6.16
C LEU A 57 4.43 10.88 -4.78
N ALA A 58 3.80 9.71 -4.60
CA ALA A 58 3.94 8.89 -3.41
C ALA A 58 4.49 7.51 -3.80
N ILE A 59 5.59 7.10 -3.17
CA ILE A 59 6.24 5.80 -3.44
C ILE A 59 6.38 5.02 -2.14
N CYS A 60 6.05 3.75 -2.19
CA CYS A 60 6.40 2.78 -1.16
C CYS A 60 7.91 2.48 -1.21
N MET A 61 8.63 2.80 -0.14
CA MET A 61 10.08 2.70 -0.07
C MET A 61 10.53 1.86 1.13
N GLU A 62 11.47 0.95 0.88
CA GLU A 62 12.13 0.18 1.94
C GLU A 62 12.94 1.12 2.85
N PRO A 63 12.94 0.92 4.18
CA PRO A 63 13.63 1.82 5.12
C PRO A 63 15.09 2.10 4.74
N ARG A 64 15.82 1.06 4.31
CA ARG A 64 17.23 1.14 3.89
C ARG A 64 17.50 2.06 2.68
N LYS A 65 16.48 2.39 1.88
CA LYS A 65 16.58 3.26 0.69
C LYS A 65 16.25 4.71 1.00
N VAL A 66 15.68 4.99 2.18
CA VAL A 66 15.33 6.35 2.59
C VAL A 66 16.60 7.15 2.85
N LYS A 67 16.63 8.39 2.35
CA LYS A 67 17.72 9.33 2.53
C LYS A 67 17.30 10.46 3.46
N LYS A 68 18.27 11.04 4.16
CA LYS A 68 18.05 12.18 5.04
C LYS A 68 17.28 13.28 4.30
N GLY A 69 16.25 13.82 4.95
CA GLY A 69 15.41 14.90 4.41
C GLY A 69 14.27 14.44 3.50
N MET A 70 14.20 13.17 3.08
CA MET A 70 13.03 12.65 2.37
C MET A 70 11.78 12.75 3.25
N LEU A 71 10.68 13.22 2.68
CA LEU A 71 9.42 13.39 3.40
C LEU A 71 8.72 12.04 3.50
N VAL A 72 8.53 11.57 4.73
CA VAL A 72 7.88 10.29 5.04
C VAL A 72 6.51 10.55 5.66
N VAL A 73 5.50 9.79 5.26
CA VAL A 73 4.17 9.83 5.86
C VAL A 73 4.22 9.30 7.30
N VAL A 74 3.68 10.08 8.23
CA VAL A 74 3.54 9.68 9.64
C VAL A 74 2.07 9.65 10.07
N GLY A 75 1.74 8.74 10.99
CA GLY A 75 0.37 8.48 11.43
C GLY A 75 -0.49 7.81 10.36
N LYS A 76 -1.80 7.73 10.61
CA LYS A 76 -2.79 7.09 9.71
C LYS A 76 -3.74 8.09 9.06
N GLU A 77 -3.67 9.36 9.44
CA GLU A 77 -4.54 10.41 8.92
C GLU A 77 -4.27 10.65 7.44
N GLY A 78 -5.33 10.72 6.64
CA GLY A 78 -5.22 10.91 5.20
C GLY A 78 -4.72 9.68 4.42
N VAL A 79 -4.49 8.53 5.07
CA VAL A 79 -4.12 7.29 4.39
C VAL A 79 -5.36 6.40 4.22
N ARG A 80 -5.58 5.88 3.01
CA ARG A 80 -6.66 4.94 2.69
C ARG A 80 -6.08 3.70 2.02
N GLU A 81 -6.42 2.53 2.54
CA GLU A 81 -6.07 1.24 1.95
C GLU A 81 -7.30 0.57 1.32
N GLU A 82 -7.09 -0.17 0.23
CA GLU A 82 -8.13 -0.98 -0.40
C GLU A 82 -8.63 -2.07 0.56
N GLY A 83 -9.95 -2.31 0.57
CA GLY A 83 -10.52 -3.45 1.28
C GLY A 83 -10.73 -3.27 2.79
N LEU A 84 -10.75 -2.02 3.28
CA LEU A 84 -11.16 -1.70 4.67
C LEU A 84 -12.62 -2.05 4.98
N PHE A 85 -13.46 -2.27 3.97
CA PHE A 85 -14.83 -2.79 4.13
C PHE A 85 -14.91 -4.23 3.59
N ARG A 86 -14.86 -5.22 4.49
CA ARG A 86 -15.20 -6.61 4.19
C ARG A 86 -16.26 -7.08 5.20
N PHE A 87 -17.52 -7.07 4.78
CA PHE A 87 -18.57 -7.81 5.46
C PHE A 87 -18.43 -9.30 5.12
N MET A 88 -18.17 -10.12 6.15
CA MET A 88 -18.25 -11.59 6.21
C MET A 88 -18.23 -12.32 4.85
N LYS A 89 -17.06 -12.42 4.21
CA LYS A 89 -16.79 -13.50 3.26
C LYS A 89 -15.76 -14.41 3.89
N GLU A 90 -16.23 -15.49 4.51
CA GLU A 90 -15.41 -16.62 4.93
C GLU A 90 -14.56 -17.06 3.73
N GLN A 91 -13.24 -16.85 3.83
CA GLN A 91 -12.30 -17.21 2.74
C GLN A 91 -12.08 -18.72 2.64
N ILE A 92 -12.59 -19.50 3.59
CA ILE A 92 -12.40 -20.94 3.68
C ILE A 92 -13.77 -21.57 3.91
N SER A 93 -14.42 -22.00 2.82
CA SER A 93 -15.57 -22.89 2.89
C SER A 93 -15.06 -24.32 2.62
N PRO A 94 -15.07 -25.22 3.62
CA PRO A 94 -14.75 -26.63 3.41
C PRO A 94 -15.79 -27.36 2.53
N GLU A 95 -16.92 -26.70 2.26
CA GLU A 95 -18.06 -27.22 1.50
C GLU A 95 -17.90 -27.02 -0.02
N ARG A 96 -16.87 -26.28 -0.45
CA ARG A 96 -16.57 -26.09 -1.87
C ARG A 96 -15.90 -27.36 -2.44
N PRO A 97 -16.50 -28.03 -3.44
CA PRO A 97 -15.91 -29.24 -4.01
C PRO A 97 -14.52 -28.98 -4.60
N ALA A 98 -13.54 -29.80 -4.23
CA ALA A 98 -12.14 -29.60 -4.61
C ALA A 98 -11.91 -29.56 -6.14
N TYR A 99 -12.68 -30.33 -6.92
CA TYR A 99 -12.51 -30.38 -8.38
C TYR A 99 -12.77 -29.03 -9.05
N VAL A 100 -13.70 -28.22 -8.52
CA VAL A 100 -14.03 -26.89 -9.05
C VAL A 100 -12.83 -25.95 -8.89
N ALA A 101 -12.16 -26.01 -7.73
CA ALA A 101 -10.96 -25.22 -7.48
C ALA A 101 -9.79 -25.64 -8.39
N ILE A 102 -9.61 -26.94 -8.63
CA ILE A 102 -8.57 -27.48 -9.51
C ILE A 102 -8.75 -26.97 -10.95
N GLU A 103 -9.97 -27.02 -11.50
CA GLU A 103 -10.25 -26.52 -12.85
C GLU A 103 -9.97 -25.02 -12.98
N GLU A 104 -10.39 -24.21 -12.01
CA GLU A 104 -10.13 -22.77 -12.00
C GLU A 104 -8.63 -22.46 -11.95
N ILE A 105 -7.86 -23.17 -11.13
CA ILE A 105 -6.41 -23.01 -11.02
C ILE A 105 -5.74 -23.40 -12.34
N ALA A 106 -6.10 -24.54 -12.92
CA ALA A 106 -5.53 -25.01 -14.19
C ALA A 106 -5.78 -24.03 -15.34
N ARG A 107 -7.00 -23.46 -15.44
CA ARG A 107 -7.33 -22.43 -16.44
C ARG A 107 -6.49 -21.17 -16.24
N LYS A 108 -6.35 -20.68 -15.01
CA LYS A 108 -5.51 -19.51 -14.71
C LYS A 108 -4.04 -19.75 -15.05
N MET A 109 -3.50 -20.93 -14.73
CA MET A 109 -2.13 -21.29 -15.09
C MET A 109 -1.89 -21.26 -16.60
N LEU A 110 -2.83 -21.81 -17.40
CA LEU A 110 -2.75 -21.77 -18.86
C LEU A 110 -2.88 -20.36 -19.43
N GLU A 111 -3.76 -19.53 -18.86
CA GLU A 111 -3.94 -18.14 -19.30
C GLU A 111 -2.69 -17.29 -19.04
N ILE A 112 -2.08 -17.41 -17.86
CA ILE A 112 -0.82 -16.73 -17.52
C ILE A 112 0.30 -17.21 -18.46
N LYS A 113 0.39 -18.52 -18.74
CA LYS A 113 1.37 -19.08 -19.68
C LYS A 113 1.17 -18.59 -21.12
N ARG A 114 -0.05 -18.27 -21.55
CA ARG A 114 -0.33 -17.72 -22.90
C ARG A 114 -0.03 -16.23 -23.02
N LYS A 115 -0.10 -15.48 -21.90
CA LYS A 115 0.22 -14.05 -21.83
C LYS A 115 1.73 -13.79 -21.62
N GLY A 116 2.54 -14.84 -21.49
CA GLY A 116 4.00 -14.81 -21.36
C GLY A 116 4.69 -15.33 -22.60
#